data_AF-A0A7X6ZCI2-F1
#
_entry.id   AF-A0A7X6ZCI2-F1
#
_cell.length_a   1.000
_cell.length_b   1.000
_cell.length_c   1.000
_cell.angle_alpha   90.00
_cell.angle_beta   90.00
_cell.angle_gamma   90.00
#
_symmetry.space_group_name_H-M   'P 1'
#
loop_
_entity.id
_entity.type
_entity.pdbx_description
1 polymer ?
#
loop_
_entity_poly.entity_id
_entity_poly.type
_entity_poly.pdbx_seq_one_letter_code
_entity_poly.pdbx_strand_id
1 'polypeptide(L)'
;ERTAACFGSLLKYVLQEGYTLLPDREDDGLTALLLGDAAEALGRWVYLMDAVDDRERDLAKGNRNHLLAMDPGEARLLAEALLVEAEAIIDRNLALVDYERWGGLVYNIVTVGLPATRQRVMAGERLPAL
;
A
#
# COMPACT_ATOMS: atom_id res chain seq x y z
N GLU A 1 -6.95 -11.11 4.29
CA GLU A 1 -6.03 -10.39 5.20
C GLU A 1 -4.63 -10.98 5.36
N ARG A 2 -4.43 -12.25 5.74
CA ARG A 2 -3.08 -12.79 6.06
C ARG A 2 -2.01 -12.60 4.96
N THR A 3 -2.37 -12.77 3.68
CA THR A 3 -1.41 -12.57 2.57
C THR A 3 -1.01 -11.11 2.39
N ALA A 4 -1.98 -10.19 2.51
CA ALA A 4 -1.72 -8.76 2.46
C ALA A 4 -0.82 -8.32 3.64
N ALA A 5 -1.09 -8.84 4.84
CA ALA A 5 -0.26 -8.60 6.01
C ALA A 5 1.17 -9.13 5.81
N CYS A 6 1.32 -10.35 5.28
CA CYS A 6 2.64 -10.92 4.98
C CYS A 6 3.43 -10.05 4.00
N PHE A 7 2.80 -9.62 2.90
CA PHE A 7 3.46 -8.75 1.92
C PHE A 7 3.81 -7.37 2.51
N GLY A 8 2.93 -6.80 3.34
CA GLY A 8 3.22 -5.61 4.13
C GLY A 8 4.46 -5.77 5.01
N SER A 9 4.53 -6.85 5.81
CA SER A 9 5.67 -7.09 6.70
C SER A 9 6.98 -7.29 5.94
N LEU A 10 6.94 -7.90 4.73
CA LEU A 10 8.11 -7.99 3.86
C LEU A 10 8.60 -6.60 3.43
N LEU A 11 7.70 -5.74 2.96
CA LEU A 11 8.05 -4.37 2.57
C LEU A 11 8.61 -3.57 3.76
N LYS A 12 7.97 -3.68 4.93
CA LYS A 12 8.47 -3.08 6.17
C LYS A 12 9.89 -3.48 6.47
N TYR A 13 10.19 -4.78 6.45
CA TYR A 13 11.52 -5.27 6.72
C TYR A 13 12.54 -4.73 5.71
N VAL A 14 12.20 -4.76 4.42
CA VAL A 14 13.07 -4.22 3.35
C VAL A 14 13.37 -2.74 3.56
N LEU A 15 12.38 -1.91 3.87
CA LEU A 15 12.61 -0.48 4.07
C LEU A 15 13.33 -0.17 5.38
N GLN A 16 13.04 -0.90 6.46
CA GLN A 16 13.73 -0.74 7.74
C GLN A 16 15.21 -1.11 7.62
N GLU A 17 15.51 -2.30 7.09
CA GLU A 17 16.89 -2.72 6.87
C GLU A 17 17.59 -1.85 5.82
N GLY A 18 16.89 -1.45 4.75
CA GLY A 18 17.41 -0.51 3.77
C GLY A 18 17.85 0.80 4.42
N TYR A 19 17.06 1.32 5.38
CA TYR A 19 17.41 2.51 6.13
C TYR A 19 18.66 2.30 6.98
N THR A 20 18.82 1.14 7.65
CA THR A 20 20.00 0.90 8.52
C THR A 20 21.32 0.90 7.76
N LEU A 21 21.28 0.63 6.45
CA LEU A 21 22.43 0.61 5.55
C LEU A 21 22.84 1.99 5.02
N LEU A 22 22.03 3.04 5.22
CA LEU A 22 22.37 4.39 4.78
C LEU A 22 23.48 5.00 5.65
N PRO A 23 24.48 5.69 5.05
CA PRO A 23 25.44 6.49 5.79
C PRO A 23 24.75 7.74 6.38
N ASP A 24 25.34 8.32 7.44
CA ASP A 24 24.96 9.63 8.00
C ASP A 24 23.51 9.74 8.51
N ARG A 25 23.04 8.70 9.21
CA ARG A 25 21.72 8.68 9.86
C ARG A 25 21.73 9.58 11.09
N GLU A 26 20.93 10.65 11.07
CA GLU A 26 20.89 11.62 12.17
C GLU A 26 19.84 11.30 13.25
N ASP A 27 18.91 10.35 13.01
CA ASP A 27 17.85 10.01 13.98
C ASP A 27 18.10 8.74 14.80
N ASP A 28 17.38 8.65 15.92
CA ASP A 28 17.42 7.58 16.91
C ASP A 28 16.67 6.29 16.50
N GLY A 29 16.39 6.13 15.20
CA GLY A 29 15.60 5.04 14.64
C GLY A 29 14.14 5.40 14.38
N LEU A 30 13.70 6.62 14.72
CA LEU A 30 12.36 7.11 14.40
C LEU A 30 12.07 7.05 12.90
N THR A 31 13.01 7.44 12.04
CA THR A 31 12.77 7.42 10.59
C THR A 31 12.60 5.99 10.08
N ALA A 32 13.42 5.05 10.57
CA ALA A 32 13.24 3.63 10.27
C ALA A 32 11.86 3.12 10.72
N LEU A 33 11.38 3.53 11.90
CA LEU A 33 10.05 3.16 12.37
C LEU A 33 8.96 3.70 11.45
N LEU A 34 8.99 5.00 11.14
CA LEU A 34 8.01 5.67 10.28
C LEU A 34 7.99 5.08 8.87
N LEU A 35 9.17 4.88 8.27
CA LEU A 35 9.31 4.25 6.95
C LEU A 35 8.81 2.81 6.97
N GLY A 36 9.11 2.06 8.04
CA GLY A 36 8.66 0.68 8.20
C GLY A 36 7.13 0.58 8.27
N ASP A 37 6.48 1.42 9.08
CA ASP A 37 5.02 1.41 9.23
C ASP A 37 4.32 1.91 7.97
N ALA A 38 4.87 2.91 7.29
CA ALA A 38 4.40 3.34 5.98
C ALA A 38 4.53 2.22 4.93
N ALA A 39 5.67 1.53 4.89
CA ALA A 39 5.93 0.43 3.98
C ALA A 39 5.00 -0.77 4.22
N GLU A 40 4.70 -1.10 5.48
CA GLU A 40 3.75 -2.15 5.83
C GLU A 40 2.36 -1.87 5.27
N ALA A 41 1.88 -0.64 5.48
CA ALA A 41 0.62 -0.18 4.95
C ALA A 41 0.61 -0.14 3.42
N LEU A 42 1.70 0.34 2.80
CA LEU A 42 1.84 0.38 1.34
C LEU A 42 1.83 -1.03 0.73
N GLY A 43 2.52 -2.00 1.33
CA GLY A 43 2.46 -3.39 0.87
C GLY A 43 1.05 -3.95 0.96
N ARG A 44 0.36 -3.76 2.07
CA ARG A 44 -1.05 -4.14 2.20
C ARG A 44 -1.91 -3.48 1.13
N TRP A 45 -1.70 -2.19 0.87
CA TRP A 45 -2.43 -1.43 -0.14
C TRP A 45 -2.21 -1.99 -1.55
N VAL A 46 -0.96 -2.21 -1.95
CA VAL A 46 -0.62 -2.78 -3.27
C VAL A 46 -1.24 -4.16 -3.46
N TYR A 47 -1.15 -5.02 -2.45
CA TYR A 47 -1.75 -6.36 -2.52
C TYR A 47 -3.27 -6.30 -2.69
N LEU A 48 -3.95 -5.44 -1.92
CA LEU A 48 -5.40 -5.28 -1.99
C LEU A 48 -5.84 -4.71 -3.34
N MET A 49 -5.11 -3.74 -3.88
CA MET A 49 -5.37 -3.16 -5.19
C MET A 49 -5.32 -4.21 -6.30
N ASP A 50 -4.26 -5.03 -6.31
CA ASP A 50 -4.09 -6.14 -7.25
C ASP A 50 -5.23 -7.17 -7.10
N ALA A 51 -5.54 -7.57 -5.86
CA ALA A 51 -6.63 -8.50 -5.59
C ALA A 51 -8.01 -7.98 -6.02
N VAL A 52 -8.26 -6.67 -5.96
CA VAL A 52 -9.52 -6.07 -6.45
C VAL A 52 -9.54 -6.01 -7.97
N ASP A 53 -8.47 -5.52 -8.61
CA ASP A 53 -8.38 -5.38 -10.07
C ASP A 53 -8.47 -6.74 -10.78
N ASP A 54 -7.83 -7.76 -10.21
CA ASP A 54 -7.74 -9.08 -10.82
C ASP A 54 -8.87 -10.04 -10.43
N ARG A 55 -9.81 -9.64 -9.57
CA ARG A 55 -10.78 -10.57 -8.97
C ARG A 55 -11.54 -11.41 -10.02
N GLU A 56 -12.05 -10.79 -11.07
CA GLU A 56 -12.78 -11.50 -12.14
C GLU A 56 -11.87 -12.44 -12.94
N ARG A 57 -10.65 -11.99 -13.21
CA ARG A 57 -9.63 -12.76 -13.94
C ARG A 57 -9.19 -13.97 -13.13
N ASP A 58 -9.00 -13.80 -11.82
CA ASP A 58 -8.59 -14.87 -10.92
C ASP A 58 -9.69 -15.90 -10.72
N LEU A 59 -10.95 -15.46 -10.64
CA LEU A 59 -12.10 -16.35 -10.65
C LEU A 59 -12.14 -17.21 -11.92
N ALA A 60 -11.95 -16.59 -13.09
CA ALA A 60 -11.98 -17.29 -14.37
C ALA A 60 -10.81 -18.29 -14.54
N LYS A 61 -9.63 -17.97 -14.00
CA LYS A 61 -8.41 -18.79 -14.11
C LYS A 61 -8.23 -19.80 -12.97
N GLY A 62 -9.06 -19.73 -11.94
CA GLY A 62 -8.91 -20.54 -10.72
C GLY A 62 -7.67 -20.15 -9.89
N ASN A 63 -7.21 -18.90 -10.03
CA ASN A 63 -6.09 -18.38 -9.25
C ASN A 63 -6.50 -18.12 -7.80
N ARG A 64 -5.52 -18.10 -6.90
CA ARG A 64 -5.76 -17.75 -5.50
C ARG A 64 -5.91 -16.25 -5.34
N ASN A 65 -7.10 -15.83 -4.92
CA ASN A 65 -7.38 -14.46 -4.52
C ASN A 65 -8.25 -14.47 -3.26
N HIS A 66 -7.84 -13.75 -2.23
CA HIS A 66 -8.48 -13.80 -0.91
C HIS A 66 -9.90 -13.20 -0.88
N LEU A 67 -10.25 -12.37 -1.87
CA LEU A 67 -11.57 -11.74 -2.03
C LEU A 67 -12.58 -12.67 -2.69
N LEU A 68 -12.13 -13.82 -3.23
CA LEU A 68 -13.02 -14.84 -3.80
C LEU A 68 -13.75 -15.67 -2.74
N ALA A 69 -13.26 -15.64 -1.49
CA ALA A 69 -13.89 -16.35 -0.37
C ALA A 69 -15.13 -15.64 0.20
N MET A 70 -15.43 -14.43 -0.29
CA MET A 70 -16.50 -13.56 0.19
C MET A 70 -17.46 -13.21 -0.94
N ASP A 71 -18.66 -12.76 -0.58
CA ASP A 71 -19.60 -12.15 -1.53
C ASP A 71 -18.92 -10.96 -2.25
N PRO A 72 -19.11 -10.76 -3.57
CA PRO A 72 -18.44 -9.69 -4.31
C PRO A 72 -18.68 -8.29 -3.74
N GLY A 73 -19.89 -7.99 -3.25
CA GLY A 73 -20.24 -6.69 -2.68
C GLY A 73 -19.56 -6.46 -1.34
N GLU A 74 -19.62 -7.46 -0.46
CA GLU A 74 -18.94 -7.42 0.85
C GLU A 74 -17.42 -7.34 0.69
N ALA A 75 -16.85 -8.11 -0.23
CA ALA A 75 -15.43 -8.09 -0.53
C ALA A 75 -14.95 -6.72 -1.00
N ARG A 76 -15.73 -6.04 -1.85
CA ARG A 76 -15.41 -4.70 -2.36
C ARG A 76 -15.48 -3.66 -1.25
N LEU A 77 -16.53 -3.69 -0.43
CA LEU A 77 -16.70 -2.76 0.69
C LEU A 77 -15.57 -2.91 1.72
N LEU A 78 -15.23 -4.15 2.07
CA LEU A 78 -14.12 -4.44 2.97
C LEU A 78 -12.78 -3.98 2.39
N ALA A 79 -12.51 -4.31 1.13
CA ALA A 79 -11.27 -3.89 0.47
C ALA A 79 -11.15 -2.36 0.45
N GLU A 80 -12.24 -1.64 0.18
CA GLU A 80 -12.23 -0.18 0.17
C GLU A 80 -11.89 0.41 1.54
N ALA A 81 -12.53 -0.09 2.60
CA ALA A 81 -12.24 0.35 3.97
C ALA A 81 -10.77 0.11 4.34
N LEU A 82 -10.23 -1.07 4.02
CA LEU A 82 -8.84 -1.42 4.31
C LEU A 82 -7.84 -0.60 3.49
N LEU A 83 -8.16 -0.26 2.24
CA LEU A 83 -7.32 0.59 1.40
C LEU A 83 -7.28 2.03 1.92
N VAL A 84 -8.43 2.59 2.32
CA VAL A 84 -8.50 3.93 2.94
C VAL A 84 -7.73 3.97 4.26
N GLU A 85 -7.85 2.92 5.09
CA GLU A 85 -7.05 2.81 6.31
C GLU A 85 -5.55 2.80 5.99
N ALA A 86 -5.12 1.99 5.01
CA ALA A 86 -3.73 1.92 4.61
C ALA A 86 -3.21 3.28 4.07
N GLU A 87 -3.99 3.97 3.24
CA GLU A 87 -3.68 5.32 2.73
C GLU A 87 -3.41 6.30 3.89
N ALA A 88 -4.28 6.32 4.91
CA ALA A 88 -4.12 7.18 6.07
C ALA A 88 -2.87 6.83 6.91
N ILE A 89 -2.51 5.55 7.00
CA ILE A 89 -1.29 5.10 7.69
C ILE A 89 -0.04 5.52 6.90
N ILE A 90 -0.07 5.45 5.58
CA ILE A 90 1.04 5.87 4.73
C ILE A 90 1.24 7.39 4.88
N ASP A 91 0.17 8.18 4.73
CA ASP A 91 0.19 9.63 4.84
C ASP A 91 0.75 10.12 6.17
N ARG A 92 0.17 9.67 7.29
CA ARG A 92 0.59 10.13 8.63
C ARG A 92 2.06 9.84 8.94
N ASN A 93 2.59 8.73 8.45
CA ASN A 93 3.97 8.34 8.73
C ASN A 93 4.96 9.06 7.81
N LEU A 94 4.67 9.10 6.51
CA LEU A 94 5.56 9.77 5.55
C LEU A 94 5.54 11.29 5.71
N ALA A 95 4.45 11.89 6.18
CA ALA A 95 4.41 13.32 6.51
C ALA A 95 5.37 13.73 7.64
N LEU A 96 5.83 12.77 8.46
CA LEU A 96 6.76 13.00 9.57
C LEU A 96 8.22 12.69 9.20
N VAL A 97 8.46 12.09 8.03
CA VAL A 97 9.82 11.84 7.54
C VAL A 97 10.37 13.14 6.96
N ASP A 98 11.59 13.49 7.36
CA ASP A 98 12.29 14.63 6.76
C ASP A 98 12.91 14.22 5.42
N TYR A 99 12.66 15.00 4.38
CA TYR A 99 13.11 14.71 3.03
C TYR A 99 14.14 15.74 2.59
N GLU A 100 15.38 15.32 2.38
CA GLU A 100 16.38 16.18 1.74
C GLU A 100 15.96 16.61 0.32
N ARG A 101 15.28 15.71 -0.40
CA ARG A 101 14.82 15.90 -1.79
C ARG A 101 13.51 15.17 -2.03
N TRP A 102 12.75 15.65 -3.00
CA TRP A 102 11.54 14.99 -3.53
C TRP A 102 10.38 14.81 -2.55
N GLY A 103 10.41 15.41 -1.35
CA GLY A 103 9.30 15.36 -0.40
C GLY A 103 7.95 15.79 -1.02
N GLY A 104 7.96 16.84 -1.84
CA GLY A 104 6.74 17.25 -2.58
C GLY A 104 6.23 16.21 -3.59
N LEU A 105 7.12 15.41 -4.19
CA LEU A 105 6.73 14.31 -5.07
C LEU A 105 6.10 13.17 -4.27
N VAL A 106 6.74 12.78 -3.15
CA VAL A 106 6.21 11.75 -2.26
C VAL A 106 4.84 12.16 -1.71
N TYR A 107 4.72 13.40 -1.25
CA TYR A 107 3.45 13.97 -0.81
C TYR A 107 2.36 13.85 -1.87
N ASN A 108 2.64 14.22 -3.13
CA ASN A 108 1.67 14.11 -4.22
C ASN A 108 1.28 12.65 -4.51
N ILE A 109 2.24 11.72 -4.48
CA ILE A 109 1.95 10.29 -4.66
C ILE A 109 0.99 9.81 -3.58
N VAL A 110 1.25 10.15 -2.32
CA VAL A 110 0.50 9.64 -1.18
C VAL A 110 -0.89 10.27 -1.07
N THR A 111 -0.99 11.59 -1.21
CA THR A 111 -2.25 12.33 -0.98
C THR A 111 -3.14 12.43 -2.20
N VAL A 112 -2.58 12.32 -3.41
CA VAL A 112 -3.32 12.41 -4.67
C VAL A 112 -3.26 11.09 -5.44
N GLY A 113 -2.06 10.53 -5.61
CA GLY A 113 -1.83 9.35 -6.44
C GLY A 113 -2.54 8.09 -5.93
N LEU A 114 -2.31 7.71 -4.66
CA LEU A 114 -2.91 6.50 -4.08
C LEU A 114 -4.45 6.59 -4.07
N PRO A 115 -5.09 7.67 -3.54
CA PRO A 115 -6.54 7.75 -3.51
C PRO A 115 -7.17 7.76 -4.91
N ALA A 116 -6.58 8.48 -5.87
CA ALA A 116 -7.07 8.49 -7.24
C ALA A 116 -6.97 7.11 -7.90
N THR A 117 -5.88 6.37 -7.64
CA THR A 117 -5.68 5.02 -8.16
C THR A 117 -6.70 4.05 -7.55
N ARG A 118 -6.92 4.10 -6.23
CA ARG A 118 -7.96 3.33 -5.55
C ARG A 118 -9.34 3.61 -6.15
N GLN A 119 -9.72 4.88 -6.29
CA GLN A 119 -11.02 5.26 -6.84
C GLN A 119 -11.25 4.68 -8.24
N ARG A 120 -10.23 4.69 -9.11
CA ARG A 120 -10.32 4.12 -10.46
C ARG A 120 -10.56 2.61 -10.44
N VAL A 121 -9.76 1.86 -9.69
CA VAL A 121 -9.92 0.40 -9.56
C VAL A 121 -11.26 0.06 -8.90
N MET A 122 -11.69 0.85 -7.91
CA MET A 122 -13.01 0.74 -7.29
C MET A 122 -14.17 1.20 -8.18
N ALA A 123 -13.91 1.88 -9.30
CA ALA A 123 -14.87 2.10 -10.36
C ALA A 123 -14.85 1.00 -11.45
N GLY A 124 -13.89 0.07 -11.38
CA GLY A 124 -13.66 -0.95 -12.41
C GLY A 124 -12.94 -0.41 -13.65
N GLU A 125 -12.32 0.77 -13.55
CA GLU A 125 -11.50 1.33 -14.60
C GLU A 125 -10.13 0.68 -14.62
N ARG A 126 -9.62 0.39 -15.82
CA ARG A 126 -8.25 -0.10 -15.96
C ARG A 126 -7.23 0.98 -15.61
N LEU A 127 -6.15 0.54 -14.99
CA LEU A 127 -4.95 1.36 -14.82
C LEU A 127 -4.40 1.77 -16.19
N PRO A 128 -3.83 2.99 -16.34
CA PRO A 128 -3.18 3.38 -17.57
C PRO A 128 -2.03 2.42 -17.89
N ALA A 129 -1.79 2.17 -19.18
CA ALA A 129 -0.56 1.51 -19.59
C ALA A 129 0.64 2.40 -19.26
N LEU A 130 1.66 1.81 -18.64
CA LEU A 130 2.96 2.44 -18.38
C LEU A 130 3.79 2.52 -19.66
#